data_AF-A0A9D4BXN0-F1
#
_entry.id   AF-A0A9D4BXN0-F1
#
_cell.length_a   1.000
_cell.length_b   1.000
_cell.length_c   1.000
_cell.angle_alpha   90.00
_cell.angle_beta   90.00
_cell.angle_gamma   90.00
#
_symmetry.space_group_name_H-M   'P 1'
#
loop_
_entity.id
_entity.type
_entity.pdbx_description
1 polymer ?
#
loop_
_entity_poly.entity_id
_entity_poly.type
_entity_poly.pdbx_seq_one_letter_code
_entity_poly.pdbx_strand_id
1 'polypeptide(L)' 'MNQKQQILKQISLRDIEDDMQSLFVRGAASTFEFTAIIEGTKVEGVLRYHPFMYDRETYPFDYNEKGMYDRIIE' A
#
# COMPACT_ATOMS: atom_id res chain seq x y z
N MET A 1 9.25 42.66 11.04
CA MET A 1 9.22 41.55 10.07
C MET A 1 9.93 40.36 10.70
N ASN A 2 9.21 39.36 11.21
CA ASN A 2 9.80 38.10 11.69
C ASN A 2 9.55 37.02 10.65
N GLN A 3 10.56 36.73 9.83
CA GLN A 3 10.53 35.58 8.94
C GLN A 3 10.80 34.33 9.79
N LYS A 4 9.76 33.52 9.98
CA LYS A 4 9.84 32.21 10.63
C LYS A 4 10.78 31.34 9.78
N GLN A 5 11.99 31.06 10.28
CA GLN A 5 12.95 30.19 9.59
C GLN A 5 12.27 28.83 9.32
N GLN A 6 12.10 28.51 8.04
CA GLN A 6 11.54 27.23 7.62
C GLN A 6 12.62 26.17 7.83
N ILE A 7 12.45 25.34 8.85
CA ILE A 7 13.32 24.18 9.09
C ILE A 7 13.18 23.26 7.88
N LEU A 8 14.31 23.00 7.21
CA LEU A 8 14.39 22.01 6.15
C LEU A 8 14.05 20.65 6.75
N LYS A 9 12.90 20.10 6.36
CA LYS A 9 12.54 18.73 6.69
C LYS A 9 13.19 17.81 5.67
N GLN A 10 14.18 17.05 6.11
CA GLN A 10 14.78 15.98 5.34
C GLN A 10 14.38 14.65 5.99
N ILE A 11 13.91 13.70 5.17
CA ILE A 11 13.57 12.34 5.60
C ILE A 11 14.16 11.35 4.59
N SER A 12 14.68 10.22 5.06
CA SER A 12 15.09 9.12 4.17
C SER A 12 13.84 8.34 3.75
N LEU A 13 13.75 7.99 2.46
CA LEU A 13 12.60 7.21 1.95
C LEU A 13 12.49 5.82 2.60
N ARG A 14 13.59 5.29 3.13
CA ARG A 14 13.59 4.00 3.85
C ARG A 14 12.97 4.09 5.23
N ASP A 15 12.84 5.31 5.76
CA ASP A 15 12.27 5.57 7.08
C ASP A 15 10.74 5.70 6.99
N ILE A 16 10.19 5.66 5.77
CA ILE A 16 8.75 5.62 5.50
C ILE A 16 8.30 4.17 5.65
N GLU A 17 7.45 3.90 6.64
CA GLU A 17 6.96 2.54 6.95
C GLU A 17 5.48 2.33 6.64
N ASP A 18 4.78 3.41 6.32
CA ASP A 18 3.33 3.49 6.14
C ASP A 18 2.92 3.61 4.66
N ASP A 19 3.87 3.48 3.73
CA ASP A 19 3.54 3.34 2.32
C ASP A 19 2.76 2.04 2.05
N MET A 20 1.90 2.05 1.04
CA MET A 20 0.99 0.94 0.77
C MET A 20 1.71 -0.39 0.54
N GLN A 21 2.90 -0.41 -0.08
CA GLN A 21 3.62 -1.66 -0.30
C GLN A 21 4.21 -2.19 1.01
N SER A 22 4.75 -1.33 1.87
CA SER A 22 5.18 -1.73 3.22
C SER A 22 4.03 -2.34 4.02
N LEU A 23 2.84 -1.75 3.95
CA LEU A 23 1.63 -2.28 4.60
C LEU A 23 1.18 -3.62 4.00
N PHE A 24 1.14 -3.75 2.68
CA PHE A 24 0.79 -5.01 2.00
C PHE A 24 1.78 -6.14 2.32
N VAL A 25 3.07 -5.84 2.44
CA VAL A 25 4.08 -6.85 2.77
C VAL A 25 3.99 -7.27 4.23
N ARG A 26 3.94 -6.31 5.17
CA ARG A 26 3.95 -6.59 6.61
C ARG A 26 2.66 -7.27 7.10
N GLY A 27 1.52 -6.97 6.48
CA GLY A 27 0.22 -7.52 6.86
C GLY A 27 -0.15 -8.86 6.20
N ALA A 28 0.64 -9.36 5.26
CA ALA A 28 0.31 -10.59 4.54
C ALA A 28 0.61 -11.83 5.40
N ALA A 29 -0.38 -12.70 5.55
CA ALA A 29 -0.20 -13.99 6.23
C ALA A 29 0.31 -15.10 5.30
N SER A 30 0.10 -14.95 4.00
CA SER A 30 0.57 -15.89 2.97
C SER A 30 0.73 -15.19 1.63
N THR A 31 1.58 -15.74 0.77
CA THR A 31 1.84 -15.24 -0.58
C THR A 31 1.67 -16.35 -1.62
N PHE A 32 1.25 -15.95 -2.81
CA PHE A 32 1.23 -16.80 -4.00
C PHE A 32 1.96 -16.08 -5.13
N GLU A 33 3.09 -16.63 -5.55
CA GLU A 33 3.92 -16.08 -6.62
C GLU A 33 3.64 -16.81 -7.94
N PHE A 34 3.58 -16.06 -9.03
CA PHE A 34 3.31 -16.62 -10.34
C PHE A 34 4.07 -15.89 -11.45
N THR A 35 4.11 -16.52 -12.61
CA THR A 35 4.64 -15.95 -13.84
C THR A 35 3.61 -16.12 -14.95
N ALA A 36 3.29 -15.05 -15.64
CA ALA A 36 2.50 -15.08 -16.87
C ALA A 36 3.42 -14.86 -18.08
N ILE A 37 3.21 -15.64 -19.16
CA ILE A 37 3.96 -15.51 -20.41
C ILE A 37 2.97 -15.26 -21.53
N ILE A 38 3.11 -14.12 -22.22
CA ILE A 38 2.27 -13.75 -23.37
C ILE A 38 3.20 -13.28 -24.48
N GLU A 39 3.10 -13.91 -25.66
CA GLU A 39 3.87 -13.55 -26.86
C GLU A 39 5.38 -13.40 -26.62
N GLY A 40 5.95 -14.26 -25.77
CA GLY A 40 7.38 -14.23 -25.41
C GLY A 40 7.76 -13.21 -24.32
N THR A 41 6.81 -12.41 -23.83
CA THR A 41 7.00 -11.48 -22.70
C THR A 41 6.63 -12.17 -21.38
N LYS A 42 7.50 -12.04 -20.37
CA LYS A 42 7.30 -12.59 -19.03
C LYS A 42 6.88 -11.49 -18.05
N VAL A 43 5.83 -11.75 -17.27
CA VAL A 43 5.40 -10.91 -16.15
C VAL A 43 5.46 -11.72 -14.87
N GLU A 44 6.12 -11.16 -13.84
CA GLU A 44 6.13 -11.71 -12.49
C GLU A 44 5.02 -11.08 -11.68
N GLY A 45 4.26 -11.92 -10.98
CA GLY A 45 3.13 -11.49 -10.17
C GLY A 45 3.18 -12.12 -8.78
N VAL A 46 2.59 -11.42 -7.82
CA VAL A 46 2.43 -11.91 -6.46
C VAL A 46 1.05 -11.52 -5.95
N LEU A 47 0.35 -12.47 -5.35
CA LEU A 47 -0.85 -12.25 -4.57
C LEU A 47 -0.52 -12.37 -3.08
N ARG A 48 -1.08 -11.49 -2.26
CA ARG A 48 -0.87 -11.46 -0.81
C ARG A 48 -2.20 -11.61 -0.09
N TYR A 49 -2.28 -12.61 0.78
CA TYR A 49 -3.48 -12.86 1.58
C TYR A 49 -3.41 -12.10 2.90
N HIS A 50 -4.40 -11.24 3.12
CA HIS A 50 -4.62 -10.50 4.36
C HIS A 50 -5.82 -11.11 5.08
N PRO A 51 -5.63 -11.83 6.21
CA PRO A 51 -6.71 -12.55 6.86
C PRO A 51 -7.65 -11.62 7.63
N PHE A 52 -8.91 -12.02 7.74
CA PHE A 52 -9.78 -11.48 8.78
C PHE A 52 -9.30 -12.00 10.15
N MET A 53 -8.94 -11.11 11.05
CA MET A 53 -8.40 -11.46 12.37
C MET A 53 -9.43 -11.14 13.44
N TYR A 54 -10.07 -12.20 13.96
CA TYR A 54 -11.10 -12.18 15.00
C TYR A 54 -12.38 -11.46 14.62
N ASP A 55 -12.36 -10.13 14.63
CA ASP A 55 -13.52 -9.24 14.46
C ASP A 55 -13.25 -8.12 13.46
N ARG A 56 -12.07 -8.09 12.82
CA ARG A 56 -11.69 -7.04 11.87
C ARG A 56 -10.90 -7.56 10.67
N GLU A 57 -11.11 -6.91 9.54
CA GLU A 57 -10.26 -7.07 8.36
C GLU A 57 -8.85 -6.52 8.62
N THR A 58 -7.84 -7.14 8.01
CA THR A 58 -6.44 -6.68 8.09
C THR A 58 -5.89 -6.16 6.77
N TYR A 59 -6.70 -6.18 5.71
CA TYR A 59 -6.33 -5.54 4.45
C TYR A 59 -6.07 -4.04 4.70
N PRO A 60 -4.90 -3.50 4.32
CA PRO A 60 -4.58 -2.10 4.56
C PRO A 60 -5.57 -1.15 3.92
N PHE A 61 -5.97 -0.12 4.67
CA PHE A 61 -6.86 0.93 4.15
C PHE A 61 -6.07 1.93 3.30
N ASP A 62 -6.47 2.13 2.05
CA ASP A 62 -5.94 3.20 1.19
C ASP A 62 -6.81 4.45 1.27
N TYR A 63 -6.24 5.57 1.72
CA TYR A 63 -6.93 6.86 1.77
C TYR A 63 -7.44 7.32 0.40
N ASN A 64 -6.81 6.88 -0.69
CA ASN A 64 -7.24 7.20 -2.05
C ASN A 64 -8.48 6.39 -2.47
N GLU A 65 -8.66 5.17 -1.93
CA GLU A 65 -9.84 4.33 -2.21
C GLU A 65 -11.11 4.88 -1.55
N LYS A 66 -10.99 5.57 -0.41
CA LYS A 66 -12.14 6.22 0.26
C LYS A 66 -12.87 7.19 -0.68
N GLY A 67 -12.12 7.96 -1.46
CA GLY A 67 -12.68 8.89 -2.45
C GLY A 67 -13.34 8.21 -3.65
N MET A 68 -13.22 6.90 -3.82
CA MET A 68 -13.91 6.12 -4.84
C MET A 68 -15.27 5.61 -4.35
N TYR A 69 -15.36 5.12 -3.12
CA TYR A 69 -16.64 4.67 -2.52
C TYR A 69 -17.61 5.83 -2.25
N ASP A 70 -17.09 7.01 -1.89
CA ASP A 70 -17.91 8.22 -1.72
C ASP A 70 -18.55 8.70 -3.05
N ARG A 71 -18.01 8.31 -4.22
CA ARG A 71 -18.52 8.69 -5.56
C ARG A 71 -19.52 7.70 -6.17
N ILE A 72 -19.76 6.57 -5.53
CA ILE A 72 -20.67 5.52 -6.04
C ILE A 72 -22.08 5.67 -5.42
N ILE A 73 -22.27 6.58 -4.46
CA ILE A 73 -23.54 6.82 -3.75
C ILE A 73 -24.14 8.21 -4.12
N GLU A 74 -23.90 8.70 -5.33
CA GLU A 74 -24.67 9.79 -5.97
C GLU A 74 -25.37 9.26 -7.23
#